data_AF-A0A1V4X6J0-F1
#
_entry.id   AF-A0A1V4X6J0-F1
#
_cell.length_a   1.000
_cell.length_b   1.000
_cell.length_c   1.000
_cell.angle_alpha   90.00
_cell.angle_beta   90.00
_cell.angle_gamma   90.00
#
_symmetry.space_group_name_H-M   'P 1'
#
loop_
_entity.id
_entity.type
_entity.pdbx_description
1 polymer ?
#
loop_
_entity_poly.entity_id
_entity_poly.type
_entity_poly.pdbx_seq_one_letter_code
_entity_poly.pdbx_strand_id
1 'polypeptide(L)'
;MILMSRTHPGFLMKLFELEVPEIQEGIIKIIGAAREPGERAKISVYSEDPDIDPIGACVGVKGSRVQSIVQELRGEKIDIIPYSKDIAKFVCNTLAPARVSKVYINEEEHSMEIIVNDDQLSLAIGKKGQNVRLASKLTSWKIDISSESEVEKTSKKIIDELVENLKVSEILARILHDEYLRDPKDIAKLTPEEMNKITSISVEDCRRIIDEAKAIMARKALEAEEAKRAGEADAAEASQLTETDEKEEGGAEEPVQEARQESEAKPDEETITPAGE
;
A
#
# COMPACT_ATOMS: atom_id res chain seq x y z
N MET A 1 -0.02 -36.58 -3.93
CA MET A 1 0.01 -35.81 -2.67
C MET A 1 -1.18 -34.87 -2.69
N ILE A 2 -2.08 -34.96 -1.71
CA ILE A 2 -3.22 -34.05 -1.60
C ILE A 2 -2.83 -32.99 -0.57
N LEU A 3 -2.78 -31.72 -0.98
CA LEU A 3 -2.49 -30.59 -0.10
C LEU A 3 -3.82 -29.95 0.34
N MET A 4 -4.05 -29.87 1.65
CA MET A 4 -5.25 -29.23 2.22
C MET A 4 -4.86 -27.94 2.94
N SER A 5 -5.62 -26.86 2.73
CA SER A 5 -5.39 -25.57 3.38
C SER A 5 -6.68 -25.02 3.97
N ARG A 6 -6.65 -24.72 5.27
CA ARG A 6 -7.71 -23.99 5.99
C ARG A 6 -7.51 -22.47 5.95
N THR A 7 -6.41 -21.98 5.38
CA THR A 7 -6.07 -20.55 5.30
C THR A 7 -6.48 -19.92 3.97
N HIS A 8 -6.70 -20.73 2.93
CA HIS A 8 -7.07 -20.22 1.61
C HIS A 8 -8.44 -19.51 1.64
N PRO A 9 -8.64 -18.39 0.92
CA PRO A 9 -9.94 -17.71 0.84
C PRO A 9 -11.06 -18.61 0.28
N GLY A 10 -10.71 -19.57 -0.57
CA GLY A 10 -11.63 -20.59 -1.08
C GLY A 10 -12.27 -21.45 0.01
N PHE A 11 -11.61 -21.65 1.16
CA PHE A 11 -12.21 -22.37 2.28
C PHE A 11 -13.41 -21.61 2.85
N LEU A 12 -13.30 -20.28 2.99
CA LEU A 12 -14.41 -19.42 3.41
C LEU A 12 -15.59 -19.51 2.43
N MET A 13 -15.31 -19.42 1.12
CA MET A 13 -16.36 -19.49 0.09
C MET A 13 -17.10 -20.83 0.15
N LYS A 14 -16.39 -21.95 0.34
CA LYS A 14 -17.01 -23.27 0.50
C LYS A 14 -17.82 -23.42 1.79
N LEU A 15 -17.43 -22.78 2.89
CA LEU A 15 -18.26 -22.77 4.10
C LEU A 15 -19.58 -22.02 3.86
N PHE A 16 -19.54 -20.89 3.15
CA PHE A 16 -20.77 -20.17 2.78
C PHE A 16 -21.66 -20.98 1.83
N GLU A 17 -21.08 -21.66 0.84
CA GLU A 17 -21.84 -22.55 -0.04
C GLU A 17 -22.55 -23.69 0.72
N LEU A 18 -21.96 -24.21 1.80
CA LEU A 18 -22.54 -25.27 2.61
C LEU A 18 -23.60 -24.77 3.61
N GLU A 19 -23.41 -23.57 4.17
CA GLU A 19 -24.29 -23.01 5.21
C GLU A 19 -25.51 -22.27 4.63
N VAL A 20 -25.41 -21.74 3.40
CA VAL A 20 -26.44 -20.87 2.80
C VAL A 20 -27.08 -21.57 1.59
N PRO A 21 -28.32 -22.11 1.73
CA PRO A 21 -29.02 -22.81 0.66
C PRO A 21 -29.16 -21.99 -0.62
N GLU A 22 -29.39 -20.68 -0.49
CA GLU A 22 -29.57 -19.75 -1.61
C GLU A 22 -28.29 -19.63 -2.46
N ILE A 23 -27.10 -19.85 -1.87
CA ILE A 23 -25.83 -19.90 -2.61
C ILE A 23 -25.69 -21.26 -3.32
N GLN A 24 -26.08 -22.35 -2.66
CA GLN A 24 -26.04 -23.69 -3.24
C GLN A 24 -26.97 -23.83 -4.45
N GLU A 25 -28.14 -23.19 -4.39
CA GLU A 25 -29.14 -23.15 -5.47
C GLU A 25 -28.77 -22.15 -6.60
N GLY A 26 -27.71 -21.36 -6.41
CA GLY A 26 -27.23 -20.38 -7.40
C GLY A 26 -28.05 -19.09 -7.48
N ILE A 27 -29.00 -18.89 -6.55
CA ILE A 27 -29.82 -17.68 -6.41
C ILE A 27 -28.95 -16.49 -5.97
N ILE A 28 -27.99 -16.76 -5.09
CA ILE A 28 -26.96 -15.83 -4.66
C ILE A 28 -25.60 -16.33 -5.13
N LYS A 29 -24.81 -15.43 -5.71
CA LYS A 29 -23.46 -15.72 -6.21
C LYS A 29 -22.43 -15.06 -5.29
N ILE A 30 -21.41 -15.82 -4.90
CA ILE A 30 -20.21 -15.27 -4.27
C ILE A 30 -19.32 -14.73 -5.40
N ILE A 31 -19.02 -13.44 -5.37
CA ILE A 31 -18.19 -12.79 -6.40
C ILE A 31 -16.70 -12.92 -6.07
N GLY A 32 -16.36 -12.89 -4.79
CA GLY A 32 -14.98 -13.00 -4.33
C GLY A 32 -14.85 -12.90 -2.81
N ALA A 33 -13.68 -13.28 -2.31
CA ALA A 33 -13.35 -13.21 -0.90
C ALA A 33 -11.90 -12.76 -0.69
N ALA A 34 -11.69 -11.84 0.24
CA ALA A 34 -10.38 -11.44 0.74
C ALA A 34 -10.28 -11.82 2.20
N ARG A 35 -9.16 -12.44 2.61
CA ARG A 35 -9.06 -13.06 3.92
C ARG A 35 -7.68 -12.85 4.54
N GLU A 36 -7.68 -12.48 5.82
CA GLU A 36 -6.55 -12.54 6.73
C GLU A 36 -6.90 -13.60 7.80
N PRO A 37 -6.45 -14.87 7.60
CA PRO A 37 -6.94 -16.01 8.36
C PRO A 37 -6.80 -15.85 9.87
N GLY A 38 -7.87 -16.16 10.60
CA GLY A 38 -7.92 -16.05 12.06
C GLY A 38 -8.17 -14.65 12.60
N GLU A 39 -8.17 -13.61 11.75
CA GLU A 39 -8.46 -12.24 12.15
C GLU A 39 -9.74 -11.72 11.51
N ARG A 40 -9.72 -11.49 10.19
CA ARG A 40 -10.83 -10.87 9.47
C ARG A 40 -10.88 -11.29 8.00
N ALA A 41 -12.09 -11.43 7.48
CA ALA A 41 -12.36 -11.63 6.07
C ALA A 41 -13.47 -10.70 5.58
N LYS A 42 -13.42 -10.44 4.28
CA LYS A 42 -14.45 -9.75 3.50
C LYS A 42 -14.91 -10.69 2.40
N ILE A 43 -16.20 -10.94 2.31
CA ILE A 43 -16.82 -11.74 1.24
C ILE A 43 -17.84 -10.88 0.49
N SER A 44 -17.82 -10.96 -0.84
CA SER A 44 -18.75 -10.23 -1.70
C SER A 44 -19.80 -11.17 -2.27
N VAL A 45 -21.06 -10.76 -2.14
CA VAL A 45 -22.23 -11.55 -2.56
C VAL A 45 -23.15 -10.71 -3.45
N TYR A 46 -23.79 -11.37 -4.41
CA TYR A 46 -24.64 -10.74 -5.40
C TYR A 46 -25.88 -11.60 -5.65
N SER A 47 -27.04 -10.97 -5.84
CA SER A 47 -28.20 -11.62 -6.43
C SER A 47 -28.62 -10.86 -7.69
N GLU A 48 -29.07 -11.59 -8.70
CA GLU A 48 -29.67 -10.99 -9.90
C GLU A 48 -31.12 -10.57 -9.65
N ASP A 49 -31.77 -11.16 -8.65
CA ASP A 49 -33.14 -10.87 -8.27
C ASP A 49 -33.18 -9.70 -7.27
N PRO A 50 -33.83 -8.56 -7.60
CA PRO A 50 -33.93 -7.42 -6.70
C PRO A 50 -34.80 -7.68 -5.47
N ASP A 51 -35.67 -8.70 -5.49
CA ASP A 51 -36.53 -9.07 -4.36
C ASP A 51 -35.77 -9.91 -3.32
N ILE A 52 -34.54 -10.33 -3.62
CA ILE A 52 -33.70 -11.16 -2.75
C ILE A 52 -32.58 -10.32 -2.16
N ASP A 53 -32.56 -10.21 -0.82
CA ASP A 53 -31.45 -9.60 -0.09
C ASP A 53 -30.31 -10.61 0.11
N PRO A 54 -29.17 -10.46 -0.59
CA PRO A 54 -28.07 -11.42 -0.48
C PRO A 54 -27.37 -11.35 0.88
N ILE A 55 -27.38 -10.18 1.56
CA ILE A 55 -26.76 -10.04 2.88
C ILE A 55 -27.63 -10.76 3.91
N GLY A 56 -28.93 -10.50 3.92
CA GLY A 56 -29.89 -11.11 4.84
C GLY A 56 -29.86 -12.64 4.77
N ALA A 57 -29.82 -13.21 3.56
CA ALA A 57 -29.69 -14.65 3.37
C ALA A 57 -28.38 -15.21 3.93
N CYS A 58 -27.26 -14.52 3.74
CA CYS A 58 -25.95 -14.95 4.25
C CYS A 58 -25.82 -14.80 5.78
N VAL A 59 -26.46 -13.79 6.37
CA VAL A 59 -26.46 -13.54 7.81
C VAL A 59 -27.39 -14.52 8.53
N GLY A 60 -28.58 -14.77 7.98
CA GLY A 60 -29.62 -15.59 8.61
C GLY A 60 -30.31 -14.90 9.78
N VAL A 61 -31.26 -15.59 10.42
CA VAL A 61 -32.04 -15.03 11.53
C VAL A 61 -31.11 -14.68 12.69
N LYS A 62 -31.03 -13.39 13.05
CA LYS A 62 -30.13 -12.86 14.09
C LYS A 62 -28.65 -13.23 13.88
N GLY A 63 -28.22 -13.44 12.63
CA GLY A 63 -26.83 -13.78 12.34
C GLY A 63 -26.47 -15.25 12.52
N SER A 64 -27.46 -16.15 12.70
CA SER A 64 -27.18 -17.55 13.03
C SER A 64 -26.22 -18.24 12.04
N ARG A 65 -26.42 -18.02 10.73
CA ARG A 65 -25.62 -18.68 9.67
C ARG A 65 -24.18 -18.17 9.67
N VAL A 66 -24.00 -16.85 9.63
CA VAL A 66 -22.64 -16.26 9.67
C VAL A 66 -21.91 -16.61 10.97
N GLN A 67 -22.61 -16.69 12.11
CA GLN A 67 -22.00 -17.08 13.39
C GLN A 67 -21.53 -18.53 13.39
N SER A 68 -22.25 -19.47 12.76
CA SER A 68 -21.76 -20.85 12.57
C SER A 68 -20.42 -20.88 11.83
N ILE A 69 -20.30 -20.10 10.75
CA ILE A 69 -19.06 -20.01 9.96
C ILE A 69 -17.93 -19.35 10.76
N VAL A 70 -18.23 -18.27 11.50
CA VAL A 70 -17.26 -17.61 12.40
C VAL A 70 -16.73 -18.60 13.44
N GLN A 71 -17.59 -19.45 14.00
CA GLN A 71 -17.18 -20.48 14.97
C GLN A 71 -16.27 -21.53 14.33
N GLU A 72 -16.57 -22.00 13.12
CA GLU A 72 -15.72 -22.93 12.37
C GLU A 72 -14.34 -22.33 12.03
N LEU A 73 -14.28 -21.01 11.86
CA LEU A 73 -13.05 -20.24 11.65
C LEU A 73 -12.41 -19.74 12.96
N ARG A 74 -12.81 -20.27 14.11
CA ARG A 74 -12.24 -19.97 15.44
C ARG A 74 -12.31 -18.48 15.81
N GLY A 75 -13.41 -17.81 15.44
CA GLY A 75 -13.66 -16.41 15.81
C GLY A 75 -13.17 -15.37 14.80
N GLU A 76 -12.78 -15.79 13.59
CA GLU A 76 -12.47 -14.88 12.49
C GLU A 76 -13.67 -13.97 12.17
N LYS A 77 -13.47 -12.64 12.16
CA LYS A 77 -14.56 -11.69 11.86
C LYS A 77 -14.86 -11.69 10.36
N ILE A 78 -16.12 -11.84 9.97
CA ILE A 78 -16.52 -11.86 8.57
C ILE A 78 -17.41 -10.66 8.25
N ASP A 79 -17.00 -9.85 7.27
CA ASP A 79 -17.84 -8.82 6.67
C ASP A 79 -18.47 -9.36 5.38
N ILE A 80 -19.80 -9.38 5.30
CA ILE A 80 -20.55 -9.75 4.09
C ILE A 80 -20.92 -8.46 3.36
N ILE A 81 -20.49 -8.32 2.11
CA ILE A 81 -20.55 -7.08 1.36
C ILE A 81 -21.41 -7.29 0.11
N PRO A 82 -22.42 -6.43 -0.13
CA PRO A 82 -23.18 -6.49 -1.37
C PRO A 82 -22.30 -6.03 -2.53
N TYR A 83 -22.11 -6.92 -3.51
CA TYR A 83 -21.45 -6.57 -4.75
C TYR A 83 -22.30 -5.60 -5.56
N SER A 84 -21.64 -4.67 -6.23
CA SER A 84 -22.25 -3.71 -7.14
C SER A 84 -21.46 -3.72 -8.45
N LYS A 85 -22.17 -3.60 -9.57
CA LYS A 85 -21.55 -3.43 -10.90
C LYS A 85 -20.85 -2.09 -11.04
N ASP A 86 -21.38 -1.07 -10.36
CA ASP A 86 -20.69 0.20 -10.15
C ASP A 86 -19.56 -0.02 -9.14
N ILE A 87 -18.32 0.13 -9.61
CA ILE A 87 -17.11 -0.11 -8.84
C ILE A 87 -16.95 0.90 -7.69
N ALA A 88 -17.36 2.15 -7.88
CA ALA A 88 -17.30 3.18 -6.84
C ALA A 88 -18.17 2.76 -5.65
N LYS A 89 -19.40 2.37 -5.95
CA LYS A 89 -20.35 1.85 -4.96
C LYS A 89 -19.84 0.56 -4.32
N PHE A 90 -19.25 -0.35 -5.10
CA PHE A 90 -18.71 -1.60 -4.57
C PHE A 90 -17.58 -1.33 -3.57
N VAL A 91 -16.61 -0.47 -3.93
CA VAL A 91 -15.50 -0.10 -3.04
C VAL A 91 -16.02 0.58 -1.78
N CYS A 92 -16.96 1.52 -1.87
CA CYS A 92 -17.61 2.12 -0.70
C CYS A 92 -18.23 1.06 0.24
N ASN A 93 -18.94 0.07 -0.32
CA ASN A 93 -19.52 -1.00 0.48
C ASN A 93 -18.44 -1.85 1.18
N THR A 94 -17.28 -2.05 0.55
CA THR A 94 -16.19 -2.83 1.17
C THR A 94 -15.51 -2.13 2.34
N LEU A 95 -15.54 -0.80 2.38
CA LEU A 95 -14.98 0.01 3.47
C LEU A 95 -15.90 0.10 4.70
N ALA A 96 -17.15 -0.36 4.59
CA ALA A 96 -18.06 -0.43 5.72
C ALA A 96 -17.38 -1.09 6.93
N PRO A 97 -17.51 -0.52 8.14
CA PRO A 97 -18.52 0.47 8.57
C PRO A 97 -18.17 1.95 8.34
N ALA A 98 -17.00 2.28 7.76
CA ALA A 98 -16.62 3.68 7.55
C ALA A 98 -17.51 4.35 6.49
N ARG A 99 -17.89 5.60 6.72
CA ARG A 99 -18.67 6.41 5.76
C ARG A 99 -17.74 7.18 4.83
N VAL A 100 -17.96 7.00 3.54
CA VAL A 100 -17.21 7.68 2.48
C VAL A 100 -17.89 8.99 2.10
N SER A 101 -17.12 10.06 2.01
CA SER A 101 -17.58 11.40 1.61
C SER A 101 -17.46 11.59 0.10
N LYS A 102 -16.30 11.29 -0.49
CA LYS A 102 -16.04 11.40 -1.93
C LYS A 102 -15.14 10.27 -2.42
N VAL A 103 -15.27 9.93 -3.71
CA VAL A 103 -14.43 8.94 -4.39
C VAL A 103 -13.93 9.55 -5.69
N TYR A 104 -12.62 9.55 -5.89
CA TYR A 104 -11.98 9.84 -7.18
C TYR A 104 -11.45 8.54 -7.75
N ILE A 105 -11.71 8.31 -9.03
CA ILE A 105 -11.34 7.09 -9.72
C ILE A 105 -10.33 7.45 -10.79
N ASN A 106 -9.18 6.77 -10.76
CA ASN A 106 -8.21 6.80 -11.83
C ASN A 106 -8.21 5.44 -12.52
N GLU A 107 -8.89 5.38 -13.68
CA GLU A 107 -8.99 4.14 -14.46
C GLU A 107 -7.66 3.73 -15.09
N GLU A 108 -6.78 4.69 -15.43
CA GLU A 108 -5.49 4.41 -16.04
C GLU A 108 -4.53 3.70 -15.08
N GLU A 109 -4.52 4.14 -13.82
CA GLU A 109 -3.68 3.54 -12.77
C GLU A 109 -4.39 2.41 -11.99
N HIS A 110 -5.65 2.11 -12.31
CA HIS A 110 -6.49 1.16 -11.58
C HIS A 110 -6.49 1.44 -10.06
N SER A 111 -6.60 2.73 -9.73
CA SER A 111 -6.52 3.26 -8.37
C SER A 111 -7.72 4.15 -8.03
N MET A 112 -8.04 4.24 -6.75
CA MET A 112 -9.08 5.10 -6.21
C MET A 112 -8.56 5.86 -5.00
N GLU A 113 -8.87 7.16 -4.96
CA GLU A 113 -8.66 8.02 -3.81
C GLU A 113 -10.01 8.24 -3.12
N ILE A 114 -10.06 7.90 -1.84
CA ILE A 114 -11.30 7.92 -1.05
C ILE A 114 -11.14 8.95 0.04
N ILE A 115 -12.03 9.94 0.01
CA ILE A 115 -12.08 10.97 1.03
C ILE A 115 -13.13 10.58 2.07
N VAL A 116 -12.72 10.63 3.33
CA VAL A 116 -13.57 10.40 4.49
C VAL A 116 -13.45 11.59 5.46
N ASN A 117 -14.42 11.72 6.36
CA ASN A 117 -14.29 12.67 7.46
C ASN A 117 -13.15 12.26 8.40
N ASP A 118 -12.56 13.21 9.13
CA ASP A 118 -11.44 12.95 10.03
C ASP A 118 -11.75 11.90 11.13
N ASP A 119 -13.00 11.84 11.60
CA ASP A 119 -13.46 10.85 12.58
C ASP A 119 -13.59 9.42 11.99
N GLN A 120 -13.75 9.32 10.67
CA GLN A 120 -13.90 8.06 9.94
C GLN A 120 -12.56 7.50 9.43
N LEU A 121 -11.49 8.31 9.37
CA LEU A 121 -10.19 7.90 8.82
C LEU A 121 -9.64 6.64 9.48
N SER A 122 -9.60 6.60 10.81
CA SER A 122 -9.10 5.44 11.56
C SER A 122 -9.92 4.17 11.31
N LEU A 123 -11.24 4.33 11.15
CA LEU A 123 -12.15 3.23 10.87
C LEU A 123 -11.98 2.70 9.44
N ALA A 124 -11.82 3.61 8.48
CA ALA A 124 -11.65 3.31 7.06
C ALA A 124 -10.33 2.55 6.80
N ILE A 125 -9.23 3.00 7.41
CA ILE A 125 -7.92 2.32 7.35
C ILE A 125 -8.00 0.98 8.12
N GLY A 126 -8.58 1.01 9.32
CA GLY A 126 -8.66 -0.13 10.24
C GLY A 126 -7.32 -0.41 10.96
N LYS A 127 -7.36 -1.34 11.91
CA LYS A 127 -6.18 -1.73 12.70
C LYS A 127 -5.05 -2.20 11.77
N LYS A 128 -3.89 -1.53 11.80
CA LYS A 128 -2.74 -1.82 10.92
C LYS A 128 -3.08 -1.81 9.41
N GLY A 129 -4.07 -1.02 8.98
CA GLY A 129 -4.49 -0.98 7.59
C GLY A 129 -5.28 -2.21 7.12
N GLN A 130 -5.73 -3.07 8.04
CA GLN A 130 -6.41 -4.31 7.68
C GLN A 130 -7.68 -4.08 6.85
N ASN A 131 -8.46 -3.03 7.15
CA ASN A 131 -9.74 -2.82 6.46
C ASN A 131 -9.51 -2.43 5.00
N VAL A 132 -8.65 -1.42 4.76
CA VAL A 132 -8.29 -0.98 3.41
C VAL A 132 -7.56 -2.09 2.64
N ARG A 133 -6.67 -2.86 3.28
CA ARG A 133 -5.96 -3.97 2.61
C ARG A 133 -6.89 -5.10 2.18
N LEU A 134 -7.88 -5.45 3.00
CA LEU A 134 -8.90 -6.42 2.63
C LEU A 134 -9.82 -5.88 1.52
N ALA A 135 -10.18 -4.60 1.57
CA ALA A 135 -10.96 -3.94 0.51
C ALA A 135 -10.22 -3.93 -0.83
N SER A 136 -8.93 -3.55 -0.83
CA SER A 136 -8.09 -3.55 -2.03
C SER A 136 -7.93 -4.96 -2.61
N LYS A 137 -7.74 -5.98 -1.76
CA LYS A 137 -7.67 -7.39 -2.20
C LYS A 137 -8.99 -7.90 -2.77
N LEU A 138 -10.12 -7.51 -2.19
CA LEU A 138 -11.45 -7.97 -2.61
C LEU A 138 -11.88 -7.33 -3.95
N THR A 139 -11.58 -6.04 -4.10
CA THR A 139 -11.96 -5.26 -5.29
C THR A 139 -10.93 -5.40 -6.41
N SER A 140 -9.68 -5.77 -6.07
CA SER A 140 -8.51 -5.72 -6.96
C SER A 140 -8.13 -4.28 -7.38
N TRP A 141 -8.57 -3.26 -6.65
CA TRP A 141 -8.21 -1.85 -6.87
C TRP A 141 -7.20 -1.38 -5.83
N LYS A 142 -6.30 -0.47 -6.25
CA LYS A 142 -5.46 0.25 -5.30
C LYS A 142 -6.30 1.33 -4.63
N ILE A 143 -6.50 1.23 -3.32
CA ILE A 143 -7.31 2.17 -2.55
C ILE A 143 -6.39 3.02 -1.68
N ASP A 144 -6.44 4.33 -1.88
CA ASP A 144 -5.87 5.34 -0.99
C ASP A 144 -6.99 6.04 -0.21
N ILE A 145 -6.74 6.34 1.07
CA ILE A 145 -7.75 6.94 1.95
C ILE A 145 -7.14 8.15 2.63
N SER A 146 -7.75 9.31 2.40
CA SER A 146 -7.34 10.58 3.00
C SER A 146 -8.51 11.23 3.73
N SER A 147 -8.23 12.03 4.74
CA SER A 147 -9.28 12.83 5.38
C SER A 147 -9.51 14.14 4.63
N GLU A 148 -10.69 14.75 4.79
CA GLU A 148 -10.98 16.07 4.22
C GLU A 148 -9.94 17.12 4.64
N SER A 149 -9.53 17.13 5.91
CA SER A 149 -8.52 18.08 6.40
C SER A 149 -7.13 17.81 5.82
N GLU A 150 -6.79 16.56 5.52
CA GLU A 150 -5.53 16.19 4.87
C GLU A 150 -5.52 16.65 3.42
N VAL A 151 -6.61 16.41 2.68
CA VAL A 151 -6.75 16.87 1.29
C VAL A 151 -6.70 18.39 1.19
N GLU A 152 -7.34 19.12 2.11
CA GLU A 152 -7.25 20.58 2.17
C GLU A 152 -5.81 21.07 2.44
N LYS A 153 -5.10 20.43 3.37
CA LYS A 153 -3.70 20.77 3.66
C LYS A 153 -2.80 20.49 2.46
N THR A 154 -2.99 19.36 1.81
CA THR A 154 -2.23 18.99 0.61
C THR A 154 -2.52 19.95 -0.54
N SER A 155 -3.79 20.33 -0.74
CA SER A 155 -4.17 21.32 -1.75
C SER A 155 -3.50 22.67 -1.49
N LYS A 156 -3.49 23.14 -0.24
CA LYS A 156 -2.78 24.38 0.15
C LYS A 156 -1.28 24.29 -0.12
N LYS A 157 -0.64 23.18 0.27
CA LYS A 157 0.79 22.96 -0.02
C LYS A 157 1.09 22.99 -1.51
N ILE A 158 0.26 22.32 -2.33
CA ILE A 158 0.43 22.33 -3.79
C ILE A 158 0.30 23.74 -4.34
N ILE A 159 -0.70 24.51 -3.89
CA ILE A 159 -0.88 25.91 -4.30
C ILE A 159 0.34 26.75 -3.90
N ASP A 160 0.82 26.63 -2.67
CA ASP A 160 2.01 27.34 -2.18
C ASP A 160 3.25 26.97 -2.99
N GLU A 161 3.46 25.68 -3.26
CA GLU A 161 4.54 25.20 -4.12
C GLU A 161 4.43 25.75 -5.54
N LEU A 162 3.23 25.81 -6.13
CA LEU A 162 3.04 26.40 -7.47
C LEU A 162 3.36 27.90 -7.48
N VAL A 163 2.95 28.64 -6.45
CA VAL A 163 3.26 30.06 -6.28
C VAL A 163 4.77 30.28 -6.21
N GLU A 164 5.48 29.51 -5.39
CA GLU A 164 6.93 29.65 -5.21
C GLU A 164 7.71 29.22 -6.46
N ASN A 165 7.35 28.07 -7.03
CA ASN A 165 8.05 27.48 -8.16
C ASN A 165 7.84 28.28 -9.45
N LEU A 166 6.58 28.60 -9.77
CA LEU A 166 6.23 29.24 -11.04
C LEU A 166 6.20 30.77 -10.96
N LYS A 167 6.41 31.33 -9.76
CA LYS A 167 6.34 32.78 -9.49
C LYS A 167 5.03 33.39 -10.00
N VAL A 168 3.94 32.68 -9.72
CA VAL A 168 2.57 33.07 -10.09
C VAL A 168 1.82 33.61 -8.87
N SER A 169 0.72 34.32 -9.10
CA SER A 169 -0.16 34.75 -8.02
C SER A 169 -0.94 33.56 -7.43
N GLU A 170 -1.36 33.68 -6.16
CA GLU A 170 -2.18 32.64 -5.49
C GLU A 170 -3.47 32.33 -6.27
N ILE A 171 -4.10 33.36 -6.87
CA ILE A 171 -5.31 33.21 -7.68
C ILE A 171 -5.01 32.31 -8.90
N LEU A 172 -3.89 32.56 -9.58
CA LEU A 172 -3.50 31.77 -10.75
C LEU A 172 -3.13 30.34 -10.35
N ALA A 173 -2.43 30.14 -9.23
CA ALA A 173 -2.11 28.82 -8.70
C ALA A 173 -3.37 28.01 -8.34
N ARG A 174 -4.40 28.65 -7.78
CA ARG A 174 -5.70 28.02 -7.51
C ARG A 174 -6.40 27.57 -8.81
N ILE A 175 -6.43 28.43 -9.83
CA ILE A 175 -7.03 28.08 -11.13
C ILE A 175 -6.30 26.88 -11.75
N LEU A 176 -4.96 26.86 -11.69
CA LEU A 176 -4.18 25.72 -12.18
C LEU A 176 -4.47 24.44 -11.39
N HIS A 177 -4.55 24.53 -10.06
CA HIS A 177 -4.87 23.40 -9.20
C HIS A 177 -6.25 22.79 -9.50
N ASP A 178 -7.27 23.64 -9.69
CA ASP A 178 -8.65 23.23 -9.97
C ASP A 178 -8.78 22.55 -11.35
N GLU A 179 -7.89 22.87 -12.27
CA GLU A 179 -7.79 22.28 -13.61
C GLU A 179 -6.85 21.06 -13.64
N TYR A 180 -6.60 20.46 -12.47
CA TYR A 180 -5.75 19.27 -12.25
C TYR A 180 -4.27 19.46 -12.62
N LEU A 181 -3.81 20.70 -12.83
CA LEU A 181 -2.42 21.03 -13.12
C LEU A 181 -1.63 21.20 -11.82
N ARG A 182 -1.48 20.09 -11.08
CA ARG A 182 -0.88 20.05 -9.74
C ARG A 182 0.64 19.89 -9.77
N ASP A 183 1.20 19.26 -10.80
CA ASP A 183 2.64 19.03 -10.95
C ASP A 183 3.21 19.92 -12.09
N PRO A 184 4.37 20.57 -11.90
CA PRO A 184 5.11 21.25 -12.97
C PRO A 184 5.28 20.41 -14.26
N LYS A 185 5.31 19.07 -14.15
CA LYS A 185 5.33 18.14 -15.30
C LYS A 185 4.16 18.35 -16.25
N ASP A 186 2.97 18.54 -15.71
CA ASP A 186 1.75 18.60 -16.52
C ASP A 186 1.61 19.97 -17.17
N ILE A 187 2.04 21.01 -16.46
CA ILE A 187 2.12 22.38 -16.98
C ILE A 187 3.13 22.46 -18.14
N ALA A 188 4.28 21.78 -18.02
CA ALA A 188 5.32 21.79 -19.06
C ALA A 188 4.90 21.16 -20.39
N LYS A 189 3.87 20.29 -20.38
CA LYS A 189 3.34 19.61 -21.58
C LYS A 189 2.36 20.48 -22.38
N LEU A 190 1.80 21.52 -21.78
CA LEU A 190 0.81 22.38 -22.41
C LEU A 190 1.44 23.35 -23.41
N THR A 191 0.64 23.74 -24.40
CA THR A 191 0.93 24.89 -25.27
C THR A 191 0.51 26.21 -24.62
N PRO A 192 1.12 27.35 -24.98
CA PRO A 192 0.71 28.66 -24.47
C PRO A 192 -0.76 28.99 -24.75
N GLU A 193 -1.32 28.49 -25.86
CA GLU A 193 -2.72 28.69 -26.23
C GLU A 193 -3.68 27.88 -25.35
N GLU A 194 -3.33 26.62 -25.02
CA GLU A 194 -4.10 25.80 -24.08
C GLU A 194 -4.07 26.40 -22.68
N MET A 195 -2.90 26.84 -22.24
CA MET A 195 -2.77 27.50 -20.94
C MET A 195 -3.55 28.82 -20.88
N ASN A 196 -3.56 29.60 -21.96
CA ASN A 196 -4.34 30.84 -22.05
C ASN A 196 -5.85 30.57 -21.93
N LYS A 197 -6.36 29.52 -22.58
CA LYS A 197 -7.78 29.13 -22.48
C LYS A 197 -8.20 28.78 -21.05
N ILE A 198 -7.30 28.15 -20.30
CA ILE A 198 -7.54 27.73 -18.92
C ILE A 198 -7.47 28.93 -17.97
N THR A 199 -6.40 29.72 -18.09
CA THR A 199 -6.03 30.72 -17.08
C THR A 199 -6.50 32.15 -17.41
N SER A 200 -6.90 32.40 -18.66
CA SER A 200 -7.32 33.71 -19.17
C SER A 200 -6.27 34.83 -19.00
N ILE A 201 -4.98 34.49 -18.93
CA ILE A 201 -3.86 35.44 -18.83
C ILE A 201 -3.19 35.68 -20.20
N SER A 202 -2.25 36.63 -20.31
CA SER A 202 -1.58 36.91 -21.58
C SER A 202 -0.79 35.68 -22.09
N VAL A 203 -0.71 35.50 -23.42
CA VAL A 203 0.06 34.39 -24.03
C VAL A 203 1.55 34.48 -23.70
N GLU A 204 2.06 35.69 -23.47
CA GLU A 204 3.43 35.95 -23.03
C GLU A 204 3.68 35.42 -21.60
N ASP A 205 2.74 35.66 -20.69
CA ASP A 205 2.80 35.13 -19.33
C ASP A 205 2.65 33.60 -19.31
N CYS A 206 1.75 33.04 -20.12
CA CYS A 206 1.63 31.58 -20.29
C CYS A 206 2.96 30.97 -20.72
N ARG A 207 3.63 31.57 -21.71
CA ARG A 207 4.93 31.09 -22.19
C ARG A 207 5.99 31.14 -21.08
N ARG A 208 6.06 32.23 -20.32
CA ARG A 208 6.99 32.38 -19.20
C ARG A 208 6.78 31.29 -18.14
N ILE A 209 5.53 30.98 -17.80
CA ILE A 209 5.22 29.96 -16.79
C ILE A 209 5.57 28.55 -17.30
N ILE A 210 5.28 28.25 -18.56
CA ILE A 210 5.65 26.96 -19.19
C ILE A 210 7.19 26.80 -19.23
N ASP A 211 7.91 27.85 -19.57
CA ASP A 211 9.38 27.84 -19.60
C ASP A 211 9.98 27.65 -18.20
N GLU A 212 9.41 28.30 -17.17
CA GLU A 212 9.82 28.09 -15.77
C GLU A 212 9.52 26.65 -15.31
N ALA A 213 8.35 26.11 -15.66
CA ALA A 213 7.98 24.72 -15.36
C ALA A 213 8.97 23.71 -15.99
N LYS A 214 9.39 23.94 -17.24
CA LYS A 214 10.42 23.13 -17.92
C LYS A 214 11.79 23.26 -17.25
N ALA A 215 12.17 24.45 -16.81
CA ALA A 215 13.43 24.67 -16.10
C ALA A 215 13.48 23.91 -14.76
N ILE A 216 12.37 23.90 -14.02
CA ILE A 216 12.24 23.15 -12.77
C ILE A 216 12.33 21.64 -13.03
N MET A 217 11.68 21.18 -14.10
CA MET A 217 11.75 19.78 -14.51
C MET A 217 13.17 19.33 -14.84
N ALA A 218 13.94 20.17 -15.53
CA ALA A 218 15.34 19.91 -15.80
C ALA A 218 16.18 19.88 -14.51
N ARG A 219 15.93 20.80 -13.57
CA ARG A 219 16.63 20.84 -12.28
C ARG A 219 16.34 19.60 -11.44
N LYS A 220 15.07 19.22 -11.29
CA LYS A 220 14.66 18.02 -10.54
C LYS A 220 15.19 16.73 -11.16
N ALA A 221 15.31 16.66 -12.50
CA ALA A 221 15.88 15.50 -13.18
C ALA A 221 17.38 15.33 -12.90
N LEU A 222 18.14 16.43 -12.85
CA LEU A 222 19.55 16.43 -12.46
C LEU A 222 19.73 16.02 -10.99
N GLU A 223 18.95 16.60 -10.08
CA GLU A 223 18.98 16.24 -8.65
C GLU A 223 18.64 14.75 -8.42
N ALA A 224 17.69 14.20 -9.19
CA ALA A 224 17.33 12.79 -9.11
C ALA A 224 18.43 11.86 -9.65
N GLU A 225 19.19 12.26 -10.67
CA GLU A 225 20.37 11.52 -11.13
C GLU A 225 21.51 11.56 -10.09
N GLU A 226 21.75 12.73 -9.49
CA GLU A 226 22.78 12.89 -8.46
C GLU A 226 22.45 12.07 -7.20
N ALA A 227 21.19 12.07 -6.75
CA ALA A 227 20.73 11.26 -5.64
C ALA A 227 20.84 9.75 -5.90
N LYS A 228 20.61 9.31 -7.14
CA LYS A 228 20.84 7.91 -7.54
C LYS A 228 22.33 7.54 -7.50
N ARG A 229 23.20 8.41 -8.02
CA ARG A 229 24.66 8.20 -7.95
C ARG A 229 25.19 8.18 -6.51
N ALA A 230 24.64 9.02 -5.63
CA ALA A 230 24.99 9.03 -4.21
C ALA A 230 24.52 7.75 -3.48
N GLY A 231 23.29 7.29 -3.75
CA GLY A 231 22.78 6.04 -3.17
C GLY A 231 23.49 4.79 -3.68
N GLU A 232 23.97 4.80 -4.94
CA GLU A 232 24.82 3.74 -5.49
C GLU A 232 26.24 3.76 -4.92
N ALA A 233 26.79 4.95 -4.61
CA ALA A 233 28.07 5.09 -3.92
C ALA A 233 28.00 4.61 -2.46
N ASP A 234 26.95 4.96 -1.71
CA ASP A 234 26.72 4.47 -0.35
C ASP A 234 26.51 2.94 -0.31
N ALA A 235 25.83 2.37 -1.32
CA ALA A 235 25.67 0.92 -1.45
C ALA A 235 26.98 0.20 -1.82
N ALA A 236 27.84 0.83 -2.63
CA ALA A 236 29.17 0.32 -2.96
C ALA A 236 30.15 0.39 -1.78
N GLU A 237 30.05 1.44 -0.96
CA GLU A 237 30.88 1.62 0.24
C GLU A 237 30.45 0.66 1.38
N ALA A 238 29.14 0.41 1.53
CA ALA A 238 28.62 -0.62 2.44
C ALA A 238 29.01 -2.05 2.04
N SER A 239 29.15 -2.33 0.74
CA SER A 239 29.60 -3.64 0.23
C SER A 239 31.11 -3.85 0.43
N GLN A 240 31.92 -2.79 0.48
CA GLN A 240 33.37 -2.88 0.70
C GLN A 240 33.73 -3.05 2.19
N LEU A 241 32.92 -2.54 3.12
CA LEU A 241 33.09 -2.74 4.56
C LEU A 241 32.75 -4.18 5.00
N THR A 242 31.89 -4.90 4.28
CA THR A 242 31.60 -6.32 4.55
C THR A 242 32.65 -7.29 4.01
N GLU A 243 33.46 -6.90 2.99
CA GLU A 243 34.52 -7.76 2.45
C GLU A 243 35.85 -7.66 3.21
N THR A 244 36.04 -6.67 4.09
CA THR A 244 37.24 -6.55 4.92
C THR A 244 37.18 -7.34 6.22
N ASP A 245 36.00 -7.68 6.74
CA ASP A 245 35.85 -8.48 7.97
C ASP A 245 35.83 -10.01 7.74
N GLU A 246 35.64 -10.49 6.50
CA GLU A 246 35.61 -11.94 6.21
C GLU A 246 36.98 -12.54 5.78
N LYS A 247 38.08 -11.77 5.79
CA LYS A 247 39.41 -12.25 5.38
C LYS A 247 40.42 -12.52 6.51
N GLU A 248 40.06 -12.36 7.79
CA GLU A 248 40.98 -12.62 8.91
C GLU A 248 40.77 -13.90 9.73
N GLU A 249 39.72 -14.71 9.49
CA GLU A 249 39.60 -16.01 10.19
C GLU A 249 39.29 -17.17 9.23
N GLY A 250 40.31 -18.00 8.97
CA GLY A 250 40.12 -19.31 8.33
C GLY A 250 41.35 -19.86 7.60
N GLY A 251 42.40 -20.20 8.35
CA GLY A 251 43.58 -20.89 7.81
C GLY A 251 43.33 -22.35 7.41
N ALA A 252 44.22 -22.88 6.55
CA ALA A 252 44.46 -24.31 6.39
C ALA A 252 45.97 -24.56 6.08
N GLU A 253 46.57 -25.43 6.91
CA GLU A 253 47.91 -26.08 6.90
C GLU A 253 48.27 -26.70 5.51
N GLU A 254 49.49 -27.03 5.06
CA GLU A 254 50.92 -27.11 5.46
C GLU A 254 51.68 -27.57 4.15
N PRO A 255 52.98 -27.98 4.06
CA PRO A 255 54.18 -27.80 4.92
C PRO A 255 55.46 -27.36 4.13
N VAL A 256 56.50 -26.82 4.78
CA VAL A 256 57.91 -26.95 4.33
C VAL A 256 58.87 -26.96 5.53
N GLN A 257 59.85 -27.88 5.48
CA GLN A 257 60.90 -28.21 6.46
C GLN A 257 62.09 -27.22 6.52
N GLU A 258 62.93 -27.45 7.56
CA GLU A 258 64.30 -26.93 7.86
C GLU A 258 64.37 -25.62 8.68
N ALA A 259 65.18 -25.45 9.74
CA ALA A 259 66.14 -26.30 10.44
C ALA A 259 66.46 -25.70 11.84
N ARG A 260 66.85 -26.59 12.78
CA ARG A 260 67.75 -26.45 13.95
C ARG A 260 67.96 -25.06 14.61
N GLN A 261 67.75 -24.98 15.93
CA GLN A 261 68.82 -25.08 16.95
C GLN A 261 68.28 -25.15 18.39
N GLU A 262 69.08 -25.80 19.23
CA GLU A 262 68.89 -26.16 20.63
C GLU A 262 68.84 -24.94 21.58
N SER A 263 68.08 -25.03 22.69
CA SER A 263 68.68 -25.09 24.04
C SER A 263 67.62 -25.31 25.13
N GLU A 264 67.78 -26.44 25.83
CA GLU A 264 67.66 -26.66 27.28
C GLU A 264 66.74 -25.79 28.16
N ALA A 265 65.87 -26.46 28.91
CA ALA A 265 65.91 -26.59 30.39
C ALA A 265 64.50 -26.52 31.04
N LYS A 266 64.00 -27.73 31.35
CA LYS A 266 63.38 -28.25 32.60
C LYS A 266 62.51 -27.38 33.55
N PRO A 267 61.65 -28.05 34.33
CA PRO A 267 60.29 -27.64 34.69
C PRO A 267 60.18 -27.17 36.15
N ASP A 268 58.99 -26.72 36.56
CA ASP A 268 58.41 -26.89 37.92
C ASP A 268 56.89 -26.58 37.78
N GLU A 269 55.98 -27.54 37.96
CA GLU A 269 55.43 -28.15 39.20
C GLU A 269 54.19 -27.42 39.77
N GLU A 270 53.12 -28.22 39.96
CA GLU A 270 52.02 -28.10 40.95
C GLU A 270 51.09 -26.87 40.86
N THR A 271 49.79 -26.90 41.14
CA THR A 271 48.92 -27.71 42.03
C THR A 271 47.45 -27.42 41.60
N ILE A 272 46.50 -28.39 41.53
CA ILE A 272 45.48 -28.73 42.56
C ILE A 272 44.60 -27.50 42.93
N THR A 273 43.26 -27.38 42.86
CA THR A 273 42.06 -28.27 42.82
C THR A 273 40.79 -27.36 42.64
N PRO A 274 39.55 -27.91 42.62
CA PRO A 274 38.37 -27.30 41.98
C PRO A 274 37.25 -26.80 42.94
N ALA A 275 36.11 -26.44 42.33
CA ALA A 275 34.71 -26.55 42.79
C ALA A 275 34.05 -25.36 43.53
N GLY A 276 32.74 -25.21 43.27
CA GLY A 276 31.77 -24.33 43.93
C GLY A 276 30.79 -23.76 42.90
N GLU A 277 29.73 -24.50 42.55
CA GLU A 277 28.33 -24.36 43.05
C GLU A 277 27.47 -23.44 42.17
#